data_AF-A0A3D0HQZ9-F1
#
_entry.id   AF-A0A3D0HQZ9-F1
#
_cell.length_a   1.000
_cell.length_b   1.000
_cell.length_c   1.000
_cell.angle_alpha   90.00
_cell.angle_beta   90.00
_cell.angle_gamma   90.00
#
_symmetry.space_group_name_H-M   'P 1'
#
loop_
_entity.id
_entity.type
_entity.pdbx_description
1 polymer ?
#
loop_
_entity_poly.entity_id
_entity_poly.type
_entity_poly.pdbx_seq_one_letter_code
_entity_poly.pdbx_strand_id
1 'polypeptide(L)'
;MKTKIRTKRIIAGMLALFMLFGSIPFNSISVQAATGNVKVDSLGKKGSVSYGSKTKSGTWFQMKVAGKRAFCLSLGKTCHTGNTYESTESYKWDQNTGGERHGYYAKIIRWYVNDKKRSKKAFIMSQALMWSVSEDRTSETQLKDVIKQVKSNTGYWNDKTVDSLYDSIFKPSGSWTAEATYWKKQGSNKSYQTLITVDADETTHDYSPKYVSKDEYYRQRITVKKVDEDGKGLPGIQFTLDAKNIDELYSFEVTDRDGTDLGTADTNNDTEFSITGYTRNSGRIAWRMTYYIYTEEYAYYPDDELKKMSAEEKKAAKKVLTDDYELDEGVDFGKNMTKAEAEKLMNDDLNAIKESISNSYTLTENSTGENKNIVLDPVYAKGVDITLGKNDSWYRNADGSWPDMQVEIHSDYEKAYQAGVTNKYKKASIRIEKYDGYSADGNAHGEAA
;
A
#
# COMPACT_ATOMS: atom_id res chain seq x y z
N MET A 1 -52.61 -3.03 44.14
CA MET A 1 -51.64 -2.07 43.54
C MET A 1 -50.18 -2.56 43.55
N LYS A 2 -49.71 -3.27 44.60
CA LYS A 2 -48.33 -3.78 44.72
C LYS A 2 -47.92 -4.86 43.70
N THR A 3 -48.85 -5.69 43.21
CA THR A 3 -48.57 -6.78 42.26
C THR A 3 -48.25 -6.27 40.84
N LYS A 4 -48.96 -5.24 40.35
CA LYS A 4 -48.72 -4.63 39.02
C LYS A 4 -47.34 -3.96 38.90
N ILE A 5 -46.77 -3.47 40.01
CA ILE A 5 -45.45 -2.81 40.03
C ILE A 5 -44.31 -3.84 39.97
N ARG A 6 -44.47 -5.01 40.61
CA ARG A 6 -43.50 -6.11 40.54
C ARG A 6 -43.40 -6.70 39.13
N THR A 7 -44.52 -6.92 38.45
CA THR A 7 -44.52 -7.46 37.07
C THR A 7 -43.87 -6.49 36.07
N LYS A 8 -44.11 -5.18 36.20
CA LYS A 8 -43.46 -4.15 35.36
C LYS A 8 -41.94 -4.06 35.58
N ARG A 9 -41.46 -4.26 36.81
CA ARG A 9 -40.00 -4.30 37.12
C ARG A 9 -39.31 -5.55 36.59
N ILE A 10 -39.99 -6.71 36.59
CA ILE A 10 -39.46 -7.95 36.01
C ILE A 10 -39.39 -7.85 34.48
N ILE A 11 -40.41 -7.29 33.83
CA ILE A 11 -40.43 -7.08 32.37
C ILE A 11 -39.37 -6.04 31.96
N ALA A 12 -39.21 -4.94 32.70
CA ALA A 12 -38.15 -3.96 32.47
C ALA A 12 -36.74 -4.54 32.70
N GLY A 13 -36.59 -5.44 33.69
CA GLY A 13 -35.35 -6.17 33.93
C GLY A 13 -35.01 -7.15 32.80
N MET A 14 -36.00 -7.86 32.25
CA MET A 14 -35.82 -8.72 31.08
C MET A 14 -35.50 -7.91 29.82
N LEU A 15 -36.15 -6.77 29.59
CA LEU A 15 -35.84 -5.87 28.46
C LEU A 15 -34.43 -5.28 28.57
N ALA A 16 -33.99 -4.89 29.77
CA ALA A 16 -32.62 -4.45 30.01
C ALA A 16 -31.60 -5.58 29.80
N LEU A 17 -31.95 -6.81 30.16
CA LEU A 17 -31.12 -8.00 29.87
C LEU A 17 -31.05 -8.27 28.35
N PHE A 18 -32.16 -8.16 27.62
CA PHE A 18 -32.18 -8.26 26.15
C PHE A 18 -31.44 -7.12 25.45
N MET A 19 -31.38 -5.91 26.02
CA MET A 19 -30.53 -4.81 25.50
C MET A 19 -29.05 -5.01 25.82
N LEU A 20 -28.71 -5.65 26.95
CA LEU A 20 -27.34 -6.03 27.32
C LEU A 20 -26.81 -7.23 26.50
N PHE A 21 -27.69 -8.14 26.07
CA PHE A 21 -27.33 -9.23 25.14
C PHE A 21 -27.53 -8.88 23.66
N GLY A 22 -28.30 -7.83 23.35
CA GLY A 22 -28.54 -7.34 21.98
C GLY A 22 -27.37 -6.57 21.37
N SER A 23 -26.24 -6.48 22.07
CA SER A 23 -25.01 -5.81 21.64
C SER A 23 -23.81 -6.77 21.52
N ILE A 24 -24.00 -8.08 21.77
CA ILE A 24 -23.04 -9.11 21.36
C ILE A 24 -23.52 -9.60 19.99
N PRO A 25 -22.78 -9.36 18.89
CA PRO A 25 -23.13 -9.97 17.62
C PRO A 25 -23.09 -11.49 17.80
N PHE A 26 -24.23 -12.16 17.58
CA PHE A 26 -24.42 -13.61 17.69
C PHE A 26 -23.48 -14.46 16.79
N ASN A 27 -22.55 -13.83 16.06
CA ASN A 27 -21.66 -14.43 15.08
C ASN A 27 -20.16 -14.23 15.37
N SER A 28 -19.77 -13.56 16.47
CA SER A 28 -18.35 -13.41 16.85
C SER A 28 -17.95 -14.39 17.96
N ILE A 29 -16.86 -15.12 17.76
CA ILE A 29 -16.24 -15.94 18.80
C ILE A 29 -14.96 -15.23 19.24
N SER A 30 -14.80 -14.98 20.55
CA SER A 30 -13.54 -14.49 21.09
C SER A 30 -12.47 -15.57 20.92
N VAL A 31 -11.44 -15.29 20.14
CA VAL A 31 -10.35 -16.23 19.87
C VAL A 31 -9.18 -15.95 20.81
N GLN A 32 -8.46 -16.99 21.21
CA GLN A 32 -7.17 -16.82 21.88
C GLN A 32 -6.20 -16.14 20.92
N ALA A 33 -5.70 -14.97 21.29
CA ALA A 33 -4.84 -14.15 20.44
C ALA A 33 -3.73 -14.99 19.78
N ALA A 34 -3.81 -15.13 18.47
CA ALA A 34 -2.80 -15.76 17.63
C ALA A 34 -2.00 -14.67 16.93
N THR A 35 -0.69 -14.89 16.82
CA THR A 35 0.20 -14.01 16.05
C THR A 35 0.63 -14.70 14.75
N GLY A 36 0.71 -13.94 13.66
CA GLY A 36 1.19 -14.44 12.37
C GLY A 36 1.97 -13.38 11.62
N ASN A 37 3.06 -13.79 10.98
CA ASN A 37 3.78 -12.93 10.04
C ASN A 37 3.03 -12.86 8.72
N VAL A 38 3.00 -11.67 8.12
CA VAL A 38 2.44 -11.49 6.79
C VAL A 38 3.44 -11.89 5.71
N LYS A 39 2.96 -12.58 4.67
CA LYS A 39 3.62 -12.64 3.36
C LYS A 39 2.78 -11.86 2.36
N VAL A 40 3.42 -11.09 1.50
CA VAL A 40 2.80 -10.36 0.40
C VAL A 40 3.25 -10.98 -0.92
N ASP A 41 2.30 -11.32 -1.77
CA ASP A 41 2.53 -11.81 -3.13
C ASP A 41 1.97 -10.77 -4.12
N SER A 42 2.72 -10.44 -5.18
CA SER A 42 2.24 -9.50 -6.21
C SER A 42 1.18 -10.15 -7.09
N LEU A 43 0.14 -9.38 -7.35
CA LEU A 43 -0.87 -9.68 -8.35
C LEU A 43 -0.60 -8.94 -9.66
N GLY A 44 0.48 -8.17 -9.76
CA GLY A 44 0.78 -7.34 -10.93
C GLY A 44 -0.02 -6.05 -10.99
N LYS A 45 0.14 -5.30 -12.09
CA LYS A 45 -0.57 -4.03 -12.32
C LYS A 45 -2.03 -4.29 -12.69
N LYS A 46 -2.98 -3.78 -11.90
CA LYS A 46 -4.43 -3.97 -12.12
C LYS A 46 -5.21 -2.67 -12.34
N GLY A 47 -4.50 -1.63 -12.79
CA GLY A 47 -5.09 -0.32 -13.04
C GLY A 47 -5.53 0.38 -11.75
N SER A 48 -6.57 1.20 -11.86
CA SER A 48 -7.07 2.04 -10.78
C SER A 48 -8.53 1.73 -10.46
N VAL A 49 -8.87 1.58 -9.19
CA VAL A 49 -10.26 1.51 -8.73
C VAL A 49 -10.51 2.64 -7.73
N SER A 50 -11.59 3.39 -7.96
CA SER A 50 -11.96 4.58 -7.20
C SER A 50 -13.26 4.36 -6.42
N TYR A 51 -13.25 4.83 -5.17
CA TYR A 51 -14.30 4.69 -4.18
C TYR A 51 -14.63 6.07 -3.61
N GLY A 52 -15.37 6.87 -4.40
CA GLY A 52 -15.56 8.29 -4.06
C GLY A 52 -14.25 9.06 -4.23
N SER A 53 -13.75 9.67 -3.15
CA SER A 53 -12.49 10.44 -3.17
C SER A 53 -11.22 9.61 -3.04
N LYS A 54 -11.34 8.33 -2.65
CA LYS A 54 -10.19 7.42 -2.50
C LYS A 54 -9.96 6.62 -3.77
N THR A 55 -8.72 6.38 -4.12
CA THR A 55 -8.33 5.56 -5.28
C THR A 55 -7.18 4.63 -4.90
N LYS A 56 -7.27 3.37 -5.33
CA LYS A 56 -6.14 2.42 -5.32
C LYS A 56 -5.67 2.21 -6.75
N SER A 57 -4.38 2.43 -6.98
CA SER A 57 -3.74 2.35 -8.30
C SER A 57 -2.50 1.47 -8.28
N GLY A 58 -2.01 1.11 -9.48
CA GLY A 58 -0.72 0.47 -9.68
C GLY A 58 -0.73 -1.03 -9.42
N THR A 59 0.31 -1.52 -8.75
CA THR A 59 0.46 -2.93 -8.36
C THR A 59 -0.51 -3.27 -7.23
N TRP A 60 -1.19 -4.41 -7.40
CA TRP A 60 -2.07 -4.97 -6.38
C TRP A 60 -1.38 -6.16 -5.73
N PHE A 61 -1.76 -6.44 -4.49
CA PHE A 61 -1.09 -7.45 -3.67
C PHE A 61 -2.10 -8.39 -3.02
N GLN A 62 -1.70 -9.64 -2.85
CA GLN A 62 -2.39 -10.62 -2.03
C GLN A 62 -1.59 -10.85 -0.76
N MET A 63 -2.27 -10.84 0.39
CA MET A 63 -1.65 -11.07 1.68
C MET A 63 -1.91 -12.51 2.13
N LYS A 64 -0.96 -13.08 2.86
CA LYS A 64 -1.13 -14.32 3.62
C LYS A 64 -0.75 -14.06 5.07
N VAL A 65 -1.61 -14.42 6.01
CA VAL A 65 -1.36 -14.31 7.45
C VAL A 65 -1.63 -15.65 8.09
N ALA A 66 -0.69 -16.13 8.92
CA ALA A 66 -0.78 -17.47 9.51
C ALA A 66 -1.06 -18.58 8.48
N GLY A 67 -0.43 -18.47 7.30
CA GLY A 67 -0.59 -19.43 6.19
C GLY A 67 -1.88 -19.29 5.37
N LYS A 68 -2.82 -18.41 5.76
CA LYS A 68 -4.10 -18.24 5.06
C LYS A 68 -4.13 -16.97 4.24
N ARG A 69 -4.73 -17.04 3.04
CA ARG A 69 -4.98 -15.86 2.20
C ARG A 69 -5.89 -14.86 2.94
N ALA A 70 -5.54 -13.58 2.83
CA ALA A 70 -6.22 -12.49 3.50
C ALA A 70 -6.57 -11.35 2.54
N PHE A 71 -7.71 -10.72 2.78
CA PHE A 71 -8.10 -9.47 2.12
C PHE A 71 -7.75 -8.26 3.00
N CYS A 72 -7.49 -7.14 2.36
CA CYS A 72 -7.36 -5.83 2.99
C CYS A 72 -8.73 -5.18 3.20
N LEU A 73 -8.92 -4.57 4.38
CA LEU A 73 -10.12 -3.79 4.72
C LEU A 73 -9.84 -2.29 4.93
N SER A 74 -8.61 -1.82 4.68
CA SER A 74 -8.22 -0.43 4.91
C SER A 74 -7.64 0.19 3.64
N LEU A 75 -8.51 0.81 2.85
CA LEU A 75 -8.11 1.46 1.61
C LEU A 75 -7.14 2.63 1.89
N GLY A 76 -6.05 2.71 1.12
CA GLY A 76 -5.01 3.74 1.27
C GLY A 76 -3.98 3.46 2.37
N LYS A 77 -4.02 2.28 2.99
CA LYS A 77 -2.99 1.78 3.91
C LYS A 77 -2.16 0.69 3.26
N THR A 78 -1.03 0.35 3.86
CA THR A 78 -0.11 -0.66 3.32
C THR A 78 0.00 -1.93 4.15
N CYS A 79 0.61 -2.96 3.58
CA CYS A 79 1.02 -4.17 4.27
C CYS A 79 2.36 -4.64 3.70
N HIS A 80 3.29 -5.02 4.56
CA HIS A 80 4.61 -5.48 4.17
C HIS A 80 4.90 -6.89 4.65
N THR A 81 5.62 -7.66 3.84
CA THR A 81 6.09 -8.99 4.18
C THR A 81 6.97 -8.93 5.43
N GLY A 82 6.71 -9.81 6.39
CA GLY A 82 7.43 -9.94 7.66
C GLY A 82 6.87 -9.11 8.81
N ASN A 83 5.87 -8.25 8.57
CA ASN A 83 5.14 -7.61 9.66
C ASN A 83 4.37 -8.64 10.49
N THR A 84 4.41 -8.48 11.81
CA THR A 84 3.66 -9.31 12.76
C THR A 84 2.25 -8.75 12.95
N TYR A 85 1.26 -9.63 12.82
CA TYR A 85 -0.15 -9.33 13.02
C TYR A 85 -0.72 -10.20 14.13
N GLU A 86 -1.70 -9.67 14.85
CA GLU A 86 -2.43 -10.37 15.90
C GLU A 86 -3.91 -10.51 15.53
N SER A 87 -4.44 -11.72 15.73
CA SER A 87 -5.86 -12.01 15.49
C SER A 87 -6.71 -11.30 16.54
N THR A 88 -7.78 -10.63 16.12
CA THR A 88 -8.67 -9.92 17.04
C THR A 88 -10.00 -10.64 17.24
N GLU A 89 -10.65 -11.03 16.16
CA GLU A 89 -12.02 -11.55 16.17
C GLU A 89 -12.19 -12.57 15.04
N SER A 90 -12.91 -13.66 15.29
CA SER A 90 -13.29 -14.61 14.25
C SER A 90 -14.80 -14.70 14.14
N TYR A 91 -15.24 -14.90 12.89
CA TYR A 91 -16.64 -14.94 12.53
C TYR A 91 -16.95 -16.20 11.74
N LYS A 92 -18.12 -16.74 12.03
CA LYS A 92 -18.79 -17.73 11.19
C LYS A 92 -20.06 -17.12 10.66
N TRP A 93 -20.15 -17.04 9.35
CA TRP A 93 -21.26 -16.47 8.60
C TRP A 93 -21.97 -17.53 7.79
N ASP A 94 -23.21 -17.24 7.46
CA ASP A 94 -24.12 -18.08 6.69
C ASP A 94 -25.10 -17.23 5.87
N GLN A 95 -26.05 -17.88 5.20
CA GLN A 95 -27.06 -17.20 4.38
C GLN A 95 -27.96 -16.23 5.16
N ASN A 96 -28.04 -16.37 6.48
CA ASN A 96 -28.89 -15.55 7.36
C ASN A 96 -28.11 -14.44 8.06
N THR A 97 -26.79 -14.36 7.83
CA THR A 97 -25.94 -13.35 8.45
C THR A 97 -26.37 -11.95 8.02
N GLY A 98 -27.03 -11.25 8.93
CA GLY A 98 -27.37 -9.83 8.83
C GLY A 98 -26.26 -8.90 9.31
N GLY A 99 -26.54 -7.59 9.30
CA GLY A 99 -25.55 -6.54 9.57
C GLY A 99 -24.86 -6.09 8.27
N GLU A 100 -24.96 -4.78 7.98
CA GLU A 100 -24.72 -4.26 6.63
C GLU A 100 -23.37 -4.71 6.05
N ARG A 101 -22.24 -4.50 6.75
CA ARG A 101 -20.92 -4.88 6.23
C ARG A 101 -20.65 -6.39 6.26
N HIS A 102 -20.95 -7.08 7.36
CA HIS A 102 -20.62 -8.50 7.52
C HIS A 102 -21.37 -9.39 6.53
N GLY A 103 -22.64 -9.07 6.22
CA GLY A 103 -23.40 -9.78 5.20
C GLY A 103 -22.76 -9.68 3.81
N TYR A 104 -22.20 -8.52 3.43
CA TYR A 104 -21.49 -8.38 2.15
C TYR A 104 -20.14 -9.11 2.16
N TYR A 105 -19.35 -9.01 3.23
CA TYR A 105 -18.09 -9.76 3.34
C TYR A 105 -18.33 -11.26 3.24
N ALA A 106 -19.34 -11.78 3.93
CA ALA A 106 -19.72 -13.19 3.85
C ALA A 106 -20.01 -13.65 2.43
N LYS A 107 -20.81 -12.87 1.69
CA LYS A 107 -21.14 -13.15 0.28
C LYS A 107 -19.91 -13.11 -0.63
N ILE A 108 -19.03 -12.12 -0.46
CA ILE A 108 -17.79 -11.97 -1.23
C ILE A 108 -16.83 -13.14 -0.96
N ILE A 109 -16.61 -13.50 0.32
CA ILE A 109 -15.76 -14.64 0.70
C ILE A 109 -16.34 -15.95 0.17
N ARG A 110 -17.65 -16.16 0.34
CA ARG A 110 -18.35 -17.35 -0.16
C ARG A 110 -18.19 -17.50 -1.68
N TRP A 111 -18.38 -16.42 -2.45
CA TRP A 111 -18.17 -16.46 -3.90
C TRP A 111 -16.71 -16.77 -4.25
N TYR A 112 -15.75 -16.13 -3.59
CA TYR A 112 -14.32 -16.38 -3.79
C TYR A 112 -13.93 -17.85 -3.52
N VAL A 113 -14.41 -18.43 -2.42
CA VAL A 113 -14.05 -19.79 -2.03
C VAL A 113 -14.86 -20.83 -2.80
N ASN A 114 -16.19 -20.75 -2.75
CA ASN A 114 -17.06 -21.84 -3.15
C ASN A 114 -17.32 -21.83 -4.66
N ASP A 115 -17.57 -20.66 -5.24
CA ASP A 115 -17.89 -20.56 -6.68
C ASP A 115 -16.64 -20.44 -7.55
N LYS A 116 -15.56 -19.91 -6.97
CA LYS A 116 -14.36 -19.54 -7.70
C LYS A 116 -13.11 -20.29 -7.29
N LYS A 117 -13.23 -21.26 -6.38
CA LYS A 117 -12.11 -22.14 -5.97
C LYS A 117 -10.83 -21.36 -5.66
N ARG A 118 -11.00 -20.16 -5.10
CA ARG A 118 -9.92 -19.24 -4.71
C ARG A 118 -9.01 -18.77 -5.87
N SER A 119 -9.54 -18.68 -7.08
CA SER A 119 -8.80 -18.22 -8.26
C SER A 119 -8.20 -16.82 -8.08
N LYS A 120 -7.11 -16.54 -8.80
CA LYS A 120 -6.44 -15.23 -8.79
C LYS A 120 -7.37 -14.11 -9.25
N LYS A 121 -8.12 -14.35 -10.33
CA LYS A 121 -9.09 -13.38 -10.87
C LYS A 121 -10.16 -13.06 -9.84
N ALA A 122 -10.73 -14.08 -9.20
CA ALA A 122 -11.74 -13.89 -8.16
C ALA A 122 -11.19 -13.16 -6.94
N PHE A 123 -9.95 -13.41 -6.53
CA PHE A 123 -9.32 -12.65 -5.45
C PHE A 123 -9.28 -11.15 -5.76
N ILE A 124 -8.87 -10.76 -6.98
CA ILE A 124 -8.79 -9.35 -7.39
C ILE A 124 -10.17 -8.67 -7.34
N MET A 125 -11.19 -9.32 -7.89
CA MET A 125 -12.57 -8.82 -7.83
C MET A 125 -13.06 -8.71 -6.38
N SER A 126 -12.85 -9.75 -5.58
CA SER A 126 -13.25 -9.77 -4.18
C SER A 126 -12.53 -8.71 -3.37
N GLN A 127 -11.23 -8.51 -3.55
CA GLN A 127 -10.46 -7.46 -2.87
C GLN A 127 -11.01 -6.07 -3.19
N ALA A 128 -11.35 -5.81 -4.45
CA ALA A 128 -11.95 -4.54 -4.84
C ALA A 128 -13.32 -4.31 -4.17
N LEU A 129 -14.15 -5.36 -4.07
CA LEU A 129 -15.45 -5.29 -3.42
C LEU A 129 -15.32 -5.16 -1.89
N MET A 130 -14.34 -5.84 -1.27
CA MET A 130 -14.02 -5.69 0.15
C MET A 130 -13.70 -4.24 0.49
N TRP A 131 -12.90 -3.56 -0.33
CA TRP A 131 -12.64 -2.13 -0.16
C TRP A 131 -13.91 -1.29 -0.27
N SER A 132 -14.77 -1.54 -1.26
CA SER A 132 -16.04 -0.83 -1.40
C SER A 132 -16.89 -0.93 -0.14
N VAL A 133 -17.07 -2.14 0.36
CA VAL A 133 -17.87 -2.40 1.57
C VAL A 133 -17.23 -1.79 2.81
N SER A 134 -15.90 -1.82 2.91
CA SER A 134 -15.17 -1.19 4.03
C SER A 134 -15.31 0.33 4.09
N GLU A 135 -15.57 0.96 2.94
CA GLU A 135 -15.81 2.39 2.75
C GLU A 135 -17.31 2.74 2.76
N ASP A 136 -18.18 1.85 3.26
CA ASP A 136 -19.65 2.02 3.30
C ASP A 136 -20.31 2.23 1.94
N ARG A 137 -19.69 1.73 0.86
CA ARG A 137 -20.22 1.76 -0.50
C ARG A 137 -20.82 0.41 -0.86
N THR A 138 -22.04 0.18 -0.37
CA THR A 138 -22.74 -1.11 -0.38
C THR A 138 -23.96 -1.16 -1.30
N SER A 139 -24.39 -0.04 -1.89
CA SER A 139 -25.54 -0.05 -2.81
C SER A 139 -25.26 -0.86 -4.08
N GLU A 140 -26.31 -1.42 -4.69
CA GLU A 140 -26.20 -2.21 -5.94
C GLU A 140 -25.45 -1.44 -7.04
N THR A 141 -25.80 -0.16 -7.26
CA THR A 141 -25.14 0.69 -8.25
C THR A 141 -23.65 0.86 -7.96
N GLN A 142 -23.26 1.05 -6.69
CA GLN A 142 -21.85 1.21 -6.31
C GLN A 142 -21.06 -0.08 -6.49
N LEU A 143 -21.63 -1.22 -6.09
CA LEU A 143 -20.97 -2.52 -6.24
C LEU A 143 -20.83 -2.93 -7.71
N LYS A 144 -21.86 -2.66 -8.54
CA LYS A 144 -21.80 -2.84 -10.00
C LYS A 144 -20.76 -1.93 -10.65
N ASP A 145 -20.63 -0.70 -10.18
CA ASP A 145 -19.57 0.20 -10.64
C ASP A 145 -18.17 -0.35 -10.35
N VAL A 146 -17.94 -0.89 -9.14
CA VAL A 146 -16.66 -1.54 -8.80
C VAL A 146 -16.39 -2.75 -9.71
N ILE A 147 -17.40 -3.60 -9.95
CA ILE A 147 -17.28 -4.72 -10.89
C ILE A 147 -16.89 -4.21 -12.28
N LYS A 148 -17.56 -3.16 -12.77
CA LYS A 148 -17.27 -2.55 -14.07
C LYS A 148 -15.83 -2.02 -14.14
N GLN A 149 -15.34 -1.34 -13.12
CA GLN A 149 -13.98 -0.81 -13.05
C GLN A 149 -12.95 -1.94 -13.11
N VAL A 150 -13.09 -2.99 -12.27
CA VAL A 150 -12.17 -4.14 -12.27
C VAL A 150 -12.13 -4.82 -13.63
N LYS A 151 -13.29 -5.05 -14.26
CA LYS A 151 -13.36 -5.64 -15.60
C LYS A 151 -12.65 -4.80 -16.65
N SER A 152 -12.91 -3.50 -16.65
CA SER A 152 -12.30 -2.57 -17.61
C SER A 152 -10.78 -2.55 -17.49
N ASN A 153 -10.27 -2.62 -16.26
CA ASN A 153 -8.83 -2.57 -15.98
C ASN A 153 -8.10 -3.88 -16.30
N THR A 154 -8.77 -5.02 -16.14
CA THR A 154 -8.12 -6.34 -16.18
C THR A 154 -8.49 -7.17 -17.41
N GLY A 155 -9.59 -6.84 -18.09
CA GLY A 155 -10.19 -7.67 -19.13
C GLY A 155 -10.83 -8.96 -18.62
N TYR A 156 -10.91 -9.17 -17.30
CA TYR A 156 -11.44 -10.40 -16.73
C TYR A 156 -12.96 -10.50 -16.91
N TRP A 157 -13.42 -11.71 -17.26
CA TRP A 157 -14.82 -12.04 -17.52
C TRP A 157 -15.51 -11.09 -18.51
N ASN A 158 -14.82 -10.68 -19.57
CA ASN A 158 -15.39 -9.86 -20.65
C ASN A 158 -16.59 -10.52 -21.35
N ASP A 159 -16.69 -11.86 -21.26
CA ASP A 159 -17.81 -12.67 -21.73
C ASP A 159 -19.08 -12.56 -20.85
N LYS A 160 -18.98 -12.03 -19.63
CA LYS A 160 -20.10 -11.88 -18.70
C LYS A 160 -20.62 -10.45 -18.65
N THR A 161 -21.87 -10.24 -18.27
CA THR A 161 -22.37 -8.89 -17.96
C THR A 161 -22.00 -8.48 -16.52
N VAL A 162 -22.01 -7.18 -16.24
CA VAL A 162 -21.83 -6.67 -14.86
C VAL A 162 -22.95 -7.18 -13.95
N ASP A 163 -24.19 -7.19 -14.44
CA ASP A 163 -25.35 -7.68 -13.69
C ASP A 163 -25.25 -9.16 -13.35
N SER A 164 -24.83 -10.00 -14.30
CA SER A 164 -24.63 -11.43 -14.07
C SER A 164 -23.58 -11.71 -13.00
N LEU A 165 -22.47 -10.96 -13.00
CA LEU A 165 -21.44 -11.09 -11.96
C LEU A 165 -21.97 -10.61 -10.60
N TYR A 166 -22.64 -9.45 -10.57
CA TYR A 166 -23.24 -8.93 -9.34
C TYR A 166 -24.22 -9.94 -8.72
N ASP A 167 -25.12 -10.51 -9.53
CA ASP A 167 -26.08 -11.50 -9.06
C ASP A 167 -25.39 -12.76 -8.54
N SER A 168 -24.34 -13.24 -9.24
CA SER A 168 -23.56 -14.41 -8.78
C SER A 168 -22.88 -14.19 -7.42
N ILE A 169 -22.47 -12.96 -7.12
CA ILE A 169 -21.77 -12.62 -5.87
C ILE A 169 -22.79 -12.35 -4.76
N PHE A 170 -23.81 -11.51 -5.03
CA PHE A 170 -24.63 -10.89 -3.99
C PHE A 170 -26.04 -11.47 -3.83
N LYS A 171 -26.49 -12.31 -4.77
CA LYS A 171 -27.77 -13.03 -4.71
C LYS A 171 -27.55 -14.56 -4.72
N PRO A 172 -26.69 -15.11 -3.84
CA PRO A 172 -26.49 -16.55 -3.79
C PRO A 172 -27.77 -17.26 -3.35
N SER A 173 -28.04 -18.42 -3.92
CA SER A 173 -29.13 -19.31 -3.51
C SER A 173 -28.61 -20.42 -2.59
N GLY A 174 -29.53 -21.06 -1.87
CA GLY A 174 -29.22 -22.21 -1.01
C GLY A 174 -28.56 -21.86 0.32
N SER A 175 -28.21 -22.91 1.06
CA SER A 175 -27.48 -22.79 2.34
C SER A 175 -25.98 -22.80 2.09
N TRP A 176 -25.26 -21.93 2.78
CA TRP A 176 -23.81 -21.82 2.66
C TRP A 176 -23.21 -21.25 3.95
N THR A 177 -21.91 -21.43 4.13
CA THR A 177 -21.17 -20.81 5.23
C THR A 177 -19.90 -20.14 4.72
N ALA A 178 -19.40 -19.18 5.49
CA ALA A 178 -18.11 -18.53 5.29
C ALA A 178 -17.50 -18.24 6.67
N GLU A 179 -16.21 -18.50 6.83
CA GLU A 179 -15.49 -18.25 8.08
C GLU A 179 -14.33 -17.31 7.81
N ALA A 180 -14.09 -16.41 8.77
CA ALA A 180 -13.07 -15.39 8.62
C ALA A 180 -12.52 -14.89 9.96
N THR A 181 -11.25 -14.50 9.96
CA THR A 181 -10.55 -13.96 11.15
C THR A 181 -9.95 -12.61 10.81
N TYR A 182 -10.16 -11.64 11.70
CA TYR A 182 -9.59 -10.31 11.59
C TYR A 182 -8.21 -10.26 12.21
N TRP A 183 -7.32 -9.50 11.57
CA TRP A 183 -5.94 -9.33 11.98
C TRP A 183 -5.55 -7.86 11.95
N LYS A 184 -4.85 -7.41 12.99
CA LYS A 184 -4.27 -6.07 13.05
C LYS A 184 -2.77 -6.16 13.26
N LYS A 185 -2.03 -5.25 12.62
CA LYS A 185 -0.58 -5.17 12.82
C LYS A 185 -0.29 -4.88 14.30
N GLN A 186 0.70 -5.57 14.86
CA GLN A 186 1.28 -5.20 16.15
C GLN A 186 2.17 -3.96 15.99
N GLY A 187 2.24 -3.13 17.03
CA GLY A 187 2.97 -1.85 17.00
C GLY A 187 2.05 -0.64 16.92
N SER A 188 2.65 0.55 16.87
CA SER A 188 1.94 1.83 17.00
C SER A 188 1.60 2.50 15.66
N ASN A 189 2.16 2.04 14.53
CA ASN A 189 2.01 2.69 13.24
C ASN A 189 0.61 2.46 12.64
N LYS A 190 -0.13 3.56 12.43
CA LYS A 190 -1.53 3.55 11.96
C LYS A 190 -1.67 3.39 10.44
N SER A 191 -0.57 3.42 9.70
CA SER A 191 -0.55 3.36 8.23
C SER A 191 -0.68 1.94 7.66
N TYR A 192 -0.80 0.93 8.52
CA TYR A 192 -0.93 -0.47 8.12
C TYR A 192 -2.38 -0.95 8.05
N GLN A 193 -2.62 -1.88 7.14
CA GLN A 193 -3.94 -2.43 6.84
C GLN A 193 -4.47 -3.31 7.97
N THR A 194 -5.79 -3.25 8.20
CA THR A 194 -6.52 -4.35 8.84
C THR A 194 -6.75 -5.43 7.79
N LEU A 195 -6.46 -6.69 8.16
CA LEU A 195 -6.60 -7.84 7.27
C LEU A 195 -7.73 -8.75 7.75
N ILE A 196 -8.33 -9.49 6.82
CA ILE A 196 -9.30 -10.54 7.10
C ILE A 196 -8.91 -11.83 6.36
N THR A 197 -8.59 -12.89 7.08
CA THR A 197 -8.28 -14.20 6.48
C THR A 197 -9.54 -14.94 6.08
N VAL A 198 -9.42 -15.75 5.04
CA VAL A 198 -10.45 -16.68 4.61
C VAL A 198 -10.21 -18.03 5.28
N ASP A 199 -11.00 -18.36 6.30
CA ASP A 199 -10.83 -19.54 7.15
C ASP A 199 -11.65 -20.73 6.66
N ALA A 200 -11.40 -21.13 5.42
CA ALA A 200 -11.90 -22.39 4.88
C ALA A 200 -10.73 -23.27 4.45
N ASP A 201 -10.97 -24.56 4.28
CA ASP A 201 -9.99 -25.48 3.75
C ASP A 201 -9.56 -25.07 2.32
N GLU A 202 -8.35 -25.48 1.94
CA GLU A 202 -7.92 -25.32 0.55
C GLU A 202 -8.73 -26.21 -0.36
N THR A 203 -9.01 -25.72 -1.57
CA THR A 203 -9.68 -26.52 -2.59
C THR A 203 -8.72 -27.58 -3.10
N THR A 204 -9.13 -28.85 -3.05
CA THR A 204 -8.39 -29.93 -3.69
C THR A 204 -8.62 -29.86 -5.19
N HIS A 205 -7.54 -29.96 -5.95
CA HIS A 205 -7.56 -30.01 -7.41
C HIS A 205 -6.93 -31.32 -7.89
N ASP A 206 -7.45 -31.85 -9.00
CA ASP A 206 -6.96 -33.11 -9.60
C ASP A 206 -5.48 -33.03 -9.98
N TYR A 207 -4.99 -31.82 -10.28
CA TYR A 207 -3.60 -31.51 -10.55
C TYR A 207 -3.17 -30.28 -9.75
N SER A 208 -2.02 -30.35 -9.10
CA SER A 208 -1.50 -29.28 -8.24
C SER A 208 -0.21 -28.70 -8.82
N PRO A 209 -0.25 -27.50 -9.45
CA PRO A 209 0.94 -26.87 -9.98
C PRO A 209 1.88 -26.41 -8.86
N LYS A 210 3.14 -26.18 -9.24
CA LYS A 210 4.09 -25.38 -8.48
C LYS A 210 4.13 -23.97 -9.05
N TYR A 211 4.67 -23.04 -8.27
CA TYR A 211 4.80 -21.65 -8.68
C TYR A 211 6.26 -21.20 -8.56
N VAL A 212 6.69 -20.34 -9.48
CA VAL A 212 7.90 -19.54 -9.34
C VAL A 212 7.54 -18.06 -9.25
N SER A 213 8.26 -17.34 -8.42
CA SER A 213 8.22 -15.89 -8.33
C SER A 213 9.58 -15.40 -7.87
N LYS A 214 9.82 -14.10 -8.03
CA LYS A 214 11.06 -13.47 -7.62
C LYS A 214 10.77 -12.12 -6.96
N ASP A 215 11.57 -11.83 -5.95
CA ASP A 215 11.59 -10.56 -5.25
C ASP A 215 12.97 -9.92 -5.36
N GLU A 216 13.01 -8.60 -5.23
CA GLU A 216 14.27 -7.86 -5.25
C GLU A 216 14.15 -6.52 -4.53
N TYR A 217 15.20 -6.14 -3.82
CA TYR A 217 15.31 -4.80 -3.23
C TYR A 217 16.02 -3.84 -4.19
N TYR A 218 15.59 -2.59 -4.21
CA TYR A 218 16.33 -1.49 -4.81
C TYR A 218 16.31 -0.26 -3.91
N ARG A 219 17.25 0.66 -4.14
CA ARG A 219 17.36 1.91 -3.39
C ARG A 219 17.22 3.12 -4.29
N GLN A 220 16.71 4.18 -3.70
CA GLN A 220 16.69 5.54 -4.21
C GLN A 220 17.13 6.49 -3.10
N ARG A 221 17.63 7.68 -3.47
CA ARG A 221 18.00 8.72 -2.50
C ARG A 221 17.69 10.10 -3.04
N ILE A 222 17.16 10.96 -2.18
CA ILE A 222 16.99 12.39 -2.44
C ILE A 222 17.93 13.14 -1.50
N THR A 223 18.79 13.98 -2.04
CA THR A 223 19.72 14.83 -1.29
C THR A 223 19.39 16.29 -1.57
N VAL A 224 19.13 17.05 -0.52
CA VAL A 224 18.96 18.51 -0.59
C VAL A 224 20.30 19.18 -0.30
N LYS A 225 20.67 20.12 -1.18
CA LYS A 225 21.78 21.06 -0.98
C LYS A 225 21.18 22.44 -0.74
N LYS A 226 21.07 22.81 0.53
CA LYS A 226 20.48 24.06 0.99
C LYS A 226 21.55 25.14 1.13
N VAL A 227 21.39 26.24 0.39
CA VAL A 227 22.28 27.41 0.48
C VAL A 227 21.51 28.71 0.71
N ASP A 228 22.21 29.76 1.14
CA ASP A 228 21.75 31.14 1.05
C ASP A 228 22.03 31.73 -0.34
N GLU A 229 21.63 32.99 -0.57
CA GLU A 229 21.81 33.66 -1.86
C GLU A 229 23.29 33.92 -2.24
N ASP A 230 24.21 33.77 -1.28
CA ASP A 230 25.66 33.83 -1.48
C ASP A 230 26.29 32.44 -1.76
N GLY A 231 25.47 31.38 -1.77
CA GLY A 231 25.91 30.01 -2.03
C GLY A 231 26.49 29.29 -0.80
N LYS A 232 26.37 29.87 0.40
CA LYS A 232 26.84 29.25 1.64
C LYS A 232 25.80 28.28 2.20
N GLY A 233 26.25 27.10 2.64
CA GLY A 233 25.38 26.09 3.24
C GLY A 233 24.63 26.59 4.47
N LEU A 234 23.32 26.33 4.53
CA LEU A 234 22.45 26.75 5.64
C LEU A 234 22.13 25.58 6.59
N PRO A 235 22.65 25.58 7.84
CA PRO A 235 22.29 24.59 8.85
C PRO A 235 20.92 24.79 9.47
N GLY A 236 20.35 23.71 10.01
CA GLY A 236 19.17 23.72 10.87
C GLY A 236 17.85 24.03 10.14
N ILE A 237 17.84 24.03 8.81
CA ILE A 237 16.63 24.17 8.01
C ILE A 237 15.86 22.85 8.06
N GLN A 238 14.58 22.92 8.38
CA GLN A 238 13.74 21.75 8.56
C GLN A 238 13.06 21.39 7.24
N PHE A 239 13.18 20.14 6.83
CA PHE A 239 12.49 19.59 5.67
C PHE A 239 11.71 18.33 6.04
N THR A 240 10.57 18.12 5.39
CA THR A 240 9.82 16.86 5.41
C THR A 240 9.79 16.30 3.99
N LEU A 241 9.98 14.99 3.89
CA LEU A 241 9.79 14.25 2.65
C LEU A 241 8.68 13.22 2.84
N ASP A 242 7.60 13.37 2.07
CA ASP A 242 6.45 12.47 2.07
C ASP A 242 6.52 11.51 0.88
N ALA A 243 6.48 10.20 1.11
CA ALA A 243 6.48 9.19 0.06
C ALA A 243 5.06 8.83 -0.38
N LYS A 244 4.81 8.79 -1.69
CA LYS A 244 3.49 8.45 -2.24
C LYS A 244 3.32 6.94 -2.49
N ASN A 245 4.39 6.23 -2.83
CA ASN A 245 4.38 4.77 -2.98
C ASN A 245 4.74 4.08 -1.67
N ILE A 246 3.72 3.85 -0.83
CA ILE A 246 3.90 3.22 0.49
C ILE A 246 3.88 1.69 0.45
N ASP A 247 3.34 1.10 -0.63
CA ASP A 247 3.17 -0.35 -0.72
C ASP A 247 4.48 -1.10 -0.96
N GLU A 248 5.39 -0.47 -1.68
CA GLU A 248 6.68 -1.04 -2.00
C GLU A 248 7.81 -0.40 -1.18
N LEU A 249 7.56 0.67 -0.41
CA LEU A 249 8.58 1.33 0.43
C LEU A 249 8.76 0.59 1.76
N TYR A 250 9.84 -0.17 1.87
CA TYR A 250 10.09 -1.04 3.03
C TYR A 250 11.01 -0.40 4.08
N SER A 251 11.88 0.51 3.69
CA SER A 251 12.69 1.30 4.62
C SER A 251 12.79 2.73 4.11
N PHE A 252 12.60 3.68 5.01
CA PHE A 252 12.71 5.10 4.75
C PHE A 252 13.53 5.72 5.89
N GLU A 253 14.65 6.34 5.55
CA GLU A 253 15.58 6.89 6.53
C GLU A 253 16.04 8.28 6.11
N VAL A 254 16.42 9.09 7.09
CA VAL A 254 17.03 10.41 6.87
C VAL A 254 18.39 10.46 7.54
N THR A 255 19.34 11.15 6.92
CA THR A 255 20.64 11.41 7.54
C THR A 255 20.47 12.34 8.74
N ASP A 256 21.08 12.00 9.88
CA ASP A 256 21.20 12.93 11.01
C ASP A 256 22.19 14.07 10.75
N ARG A 257 22.32 14.92 11.78
CA ARG A 257 23.21 16.09 11.79
C ARG A 257 24.69 15.71 11.62
N ASP A 258 25.09 14.52 12.04
CA ASP A 258 26.48 14.03 12.00
C ASP A 258 26.77 13.25 10.72
N GLY A 259 25.72 12.78 10.06
CA GLY A 259 25.76 12.12 8.76
C GLY A 259 25.58 10.66 8.71
N THR A 260 25.16 10.13 9.83
CA THR A 260 24.76 8.75 9.91
C THR A 260 23.33 8.68 9.39
N ASP A 261 23.05 7.70 8.53
CA ASP A 261 21.65 7.37 8.23
C ASP A 261 21.00 6.95 9.57
N LEU A 262 19.91 7.61 9.98
CA LEU A 262 19.20 7.26 11.22
C LEU A 262 18.40 5.98 11.02
N GLY A 263 19.05 4.84 11.27
CA GLY A 263 18.42 3.52 11.18
C GLY A 263 19.44 2.39 11.01
N THR A 264 19.00 1.17 11.28
CA THR A 264 19.79 -0.04 11.01
C THR A 264 18.96 -1.07 10.26
N ALA A 265 19.56 -1.59 9.18
CA ALA A 265 19.07 -2.60 8.24
C ALA A 265 17.83 -2.21 7.40
N ASP A 266 17.74 -2.77 6.20
CA ASP A 266 16.56 -2.70 5.32
C ASP A 266 15.42 -3.52 5.96
N THR A 267 14.97 -3.13 7.16
CA THR A 267 13.95 -3.85 7.94
C THR A 267 12.57 -3.45 7.48
N ASN A 268 11.70 -4.44 7.41
CA ASN A 268 10.32 -4.40 6.92
C ASN A 268 9.28 -4.03 7.98
N ASN A 269 9.70 -3.64 9.19
CA ASN A 269 8.79 -3.46 10.32
C ASN A 269 8.66 -1.99 10.72
N ASP A 270 7.42 -1.53 10.82
CA ASP A 270 7.03 -0.20 11.32
C ASP A 270 7.54 1.02 10.53
N THR A 271 7.88 0.84 9.25
CA THR A 271 8.33 1.88 8.32
C THR A 271 7.45 3.14 8.35
N GLU A 272 8.06 4.31 8.56
CA GLU A 272 7.43 5.61 8.39
C GLU A 272 7.39 5.99 6.90
N PHE A 273 6.37 6.75 6.48
CA PHE A 273 6.19 7.17 5.09
C PHE A 273 6.32 8.69 4.90
N SER A 274 6.62 9.40 5.99
CA SER A 274 6.86 10.84 6.04
C SER A 274 7.93 11.07 7.09
N ILE A 275 9.10 11.57 6.68
CA ILE A 275 10.22 11.76 7.59
C ILE A 275 10.67 13.20 7.55
N THR A 276 10.78 13.78 8.74
CA THR A 276 11.29 15.13 8.94
C THR A 276 12.73 15.09 9.39
N GLY A 277 13.58 15.93 8.81
CA GLY A 277 14.96 16.09 9.24
C GLY A 277 15.44 17.54 9.13
N TYR A 278 16.70 17.75 9.51
CA TYR A 278 17.34 19.06 9.55
C TYR A 278 18.62 19.10 8.73
N THR A 279 18.85 20.21 8.03
CA THR A 279 20.11 20.40 7.30
C THR A 279 21.31 20.49 8.25
N ARG A 280 22.42 19.93 7.79
CA ARG A 280 23.72 19.94 8.48
C ARG A 280 24.43 21.28 8.33
N ASN A 281 25.57 21.44 8.98
CA ASN A 281 26.45 22.63 8.83
C ASN A 281 26.82 22.91 7.36
N SER A 282 26.89 21.88 6.53
CA SER A 282 27.12 22.01 5.09
C SER A 282 25.88 22.42 4.28
N GLY A 283 24.72 22.61 4.92
CA GLY A 283 23.42 22.77 4.25
C GLY A 283 22.85 21.49 3.66
N ARG A 284 23.40 20.31 3.98
CA ARG A 284 22.98 19.04 3.38
C ARG A 284 21.99 18.29 4.27
N ILE A 285 21.04 17.61 3.65
CA ILE A 285 20.18 16.57 4.25
C ILE A 285 19.85 15.57 3.15
N ALA A 286 19.81 14.28 3.46
CA ALA A 286 19.44 13.26 2.50
C ALA A 286 18.47 12.25 3.10
N TRP A 287 17.58 11.73 2.26
CA TRP A 287 16.71 10.62 2.59
C TRP A 287 17.03 9.42 1.72
N ARG A 288 17.15 8.25 2.33
CA ARG A 288 17.33 6.96 1.67
C ARG A 288 16.02 6.20 1.70
N MET A 289 15.61 5.68 0.55
CA MET A 289 14.41 4.87 0.40
C MET A 289 14.82 3.51 -0.15
N THR A 290 14.51 2.44 0.59
CA THR A 290 14.67 1.06 0.11
C THR A 290 13.29 0.51 -0.23
N TYR A 291 13.12 0.15 -1.49
CA TYR A 291 11.92 -0.45 -2.03
C TYR A 291 12.07 -1.95 -2.19
N TYR A 292 10.97 -2.67 -2.11
CA TYR A 292 10.90 -4.11 -2.33
C TYR A 292 9.84 -4.43 -3.38
N ILE A 293 10.27 -5.03 -4.47
CA ILE A 293 9.42 -5.38 -5.62
C ILE A 293 9.30 -6.89 -5.76
N TYR A 294 8.18 -7.32 -6.34
CA TYR A 294 7.82 -8.72 -6.50
C TYR A 294 7.22 -8.95 -7.88
N THR A 295 7.64 -10.03 -8.53
CA THR A 295 6.93 -10.55 -9.70
C THR A 295 5.61 -11.18 -9.30
N GLU A 296 4.73 -11.40 -10.26
CA GLU A 296 3.60 -12.31 -10.08
C GLU A 296 4.09 -13.76 -9.83
N GLU A 297 3.20 -14.63 -9.36
CA GLU A 297 3.44 -16.08 -9.29
C GLU A 297 3.10 -16.75 -10.64
N TYR A 298 4.06 -17.50 -11.19
CA TYR A 298 3.91 -18.20 -12.48
C TYR A 298 3.85 -19.70 -12.28
N ALA A 299 2.78 -20.32 -12.78
CA ALA A 299 2.51 -21.74 -12.57
C ALA A 299 3.31 -22.64 -13.52
N TYR A 300 3.72 -23.80 -13.01
CA TYR A 300 4.33 -24.88 -13.78
C TYR A 300 4.06 -26.24 -13.14
N TYR A 301 4.24 -27.31 -13.89
CA TYR A 301 4.34 -28.67 -13.34
C TYR A 301 5.80 -29.13 -13.40
N PRO A 302 6.30 -29.86 -12.39
CA PRO A 302 7.66 -30.40 -12.43
C PRO A 302 7.93 -31.17 -13.73
N ASP A 303 9.07 -30.89 -14.36
CA ASP A 303 9.39 -31.42 -15.69
C ASP A 303 9.44 -32.96 -15.72
N ASP A 304 9.79 -33.61 -14.60
CA ASP A 304 9.80 -35.06 -14.47
C ASP A 304 8.39 -35.66 -14.32
N GLU A 305 7.46 -34.94 -13.69
CA GLU A 305 6.03 -35.30 -13.66
C GLU A 305 5.41 -35.14 -15.04
N LEU A 306 5.69 -34.02 -15.72
CA LEU A 306 5.23 -33.80 -17.09
C LEU A 306 5.74 -34.86 -18.06
N LYS A 307 6.96 -35.38 -17.89
CA LYS A 307 7.49 -36.47 -18.72
C LYS A 307 6.74 -37.79 -18.53
N LYS A 308 6.17 -38.02 -17.35
CA LYS A 308 5.40 -39.24 -17.02
C LYS A 308 3.94 -39.15 -17.48
N MET A 309 3.41 -37.93 -17.65
CA MET A 309 2.05 -37.71 -18.12
C MET A 309 1.88 -38.02 -19.62
N SER A 310 0.81 -38.74 -19.95
CA SER A 310 0.25 -38.88 -21.29
C SER A 310 -0.21 -37.53 -21.87
N ALA A 311 -0.54 -37.52 -23.16
CA ALA A 311 -1.05 -36.32 -23.83
C ALA A 311 -2.39 -35.87 -23.24
N GLU A 312 -3.25 -36.83 -22.88
CA GLU A 312 -4.56 -36.63 -22.29
C GLU A 312 -4.44 -36.05 -20.87
N GLU A 313 -3.53 -36.59 -20.05
CA GLU A 313 -3.25 -36.06 -18.71
C GLU A 313 -2.72 -34.64 -18.77
N LYS A 314 -1.80 -34.32 -19.70
CA LYS A 314 -1.33 -32.94 -19.90
C LYS A 314 -2.46 -31.99 -20.28
N LYS A 315 -3.39 -32.44 -21.14
CA LYS A 315 -4.56 -31.65 -21.52
C LYS A 315 -5.49 -31.41 -20.32
N ALA A 316 -5.68 -32.42 -19.46
CA ALA A 316 -6.46 -32.29 -18.24
C ALA A 316 -5.80 -31.36 -17.22
N ALA A 317 -4.49 -31.53 -16.97
CA ALA A 317 -3.71 -30.68 -16.08
C ALA A 317 -3.73 -29.21 -16.52
N LYS A 318 -3.68 -28.96 -17.84
CA LYS A 318 -3.81 -27.62 -18.42
C LYS A 318 -5.20 -27.02 -18.22
N LYS A 319 -6.25 -27.82 -18.36
CA LYS A 319 -7.62 -27.37 -18.05
C LYS A 319 -7.80 -26.99 -16.59
N VAL A 320 -7.15 -27.70 -15.66
CA VAL A 320 -7.17 -27.29 -14.24
C VAL A 320 -6.57 -25.89 -14.08
N LEU A 321 -5.46 -25.57 -14.75
CA LEU A 321 -4.89 -24.21 -14.71
C LEU A 321 -5.88 -23.16 -15.26
N THR A 322 -6.52 -23.43 -16.39
CA THR A 322 -7.39 -22.45 -17.07
C THR A 322 -8.79 -22.33 -16.46
N ASP A 323 -9.37 -23.43 -16.00
CA ASP A 323 -10.78 -23.50 -15.62
C ASP A 323 -10.96 -23.37 -14.10
N ASP A 324 -10.07 -23.98 -13.32
CA ASP A 324 -10.13 -23.98 -11.86
C ASP A 324 -9.33 -22.84 -11.24
N TYR A 325 -8.06 -22.68 -11.63
CA TYR A 325 -7.22 -21.58 -11.15
C TYR A 325 -7.47 -20.26 -11.91
N GLU A 326 -8.24 -20.31 -13.00
CA GLU A 326 -8.53 -19.20 -13.93
C GLU A 326 -7.27 -18.50 -14.46
N LEU A 327 -6.18 -19.26 -14.71
CA LEU A 327 -4.90 -18.77 -15.22
C LEU A 327 -4.86 -18.70 -16.75
N ASP A 328 -4.16 -17.72 -17.29
CA ASP A 328 -4.07 -17.48 -18.73
C ASP A 328 -2.74 -18.01 -19.31
N GLU A 329 -2.82 -18.83 -20.38
CA GLU A 329 -1.65 -19.34 -21.08
C GLU A 329 -0.83 -18.21 -21.69
N GLY A 330 0.50 -18.26 -21.50
CA GLY A 330 1.43 -17.23 -21.97
C GLY A 330 1.46 -15.97 -21.10
N VAL A 331 0.59 -15.89 -20.10
CA VAL A 331 0.55 -14.80 -19.12
C VAL A 331 0.92 -15.33 -17.74
N ASP A 332 0.16 -16.29 -17.21
CA ASP A 332 0.37 -16.86 -15.87
C ASP A 332 1.19 -18.15 -15.89
N PHE A 333 1.29 -18.82 -17.05
CA PHE A 333 2.07 -20.05 -17.22
C PHE A 333 2.53 -20.26 -18.66
N GLY A 334 3.60 -21.03 -18.84
CA GLY A 334 4.14 -21.38 -20.15
C GLY A 334 3.25 -22.33 -20.95
N LYS A 335 3.30 -22.26 -22.28
CA LYS A 335 2.49 -23.13 -23.17
C LYS A 335 2.65 -24.62 -22.87
N ASN A 336 3.86 -25.06 -22.54
CA ASN A 336 4.20 -26.43 -22.23
C ASN A 336 4.17 -26.72 -20.71
N MET A 337 3.78 -25.74 -19.89
CA MET A 337 3.66 -25.80 -18.42
C MET A 337 4.97 -26.15 -17.71
N THR A 338 6.12 -25.95 -18.37
CA THR A 338 7.45 -26.30 -17.83
C THR A 338 7.97 -25.23 -16.89
N LYS A 339 8.91 -25.62 -16.02
CA LYS A 339 9.55 -24.66 -15.10
C LYS A 339 10.30 -23.56 -15.85
N ALA A 340 11.03 -23.93 -16.91
CA ALA A 340 11.86 -22.99 -17.68
C ALA A 340 11.02 -21.89 -18.35
N GLU A 341 9.83 -22.22 -18.86
CA GLU A 341 8.93 -21.22 -19.43
C GLU A 341 8.34 -20.29 -18.36
N ALA A 342 7.99 -20.82 -17.19
CA ALA A 342 7.53 -20.00 -16.06
C ALA A 342 8.64 -19.07 -15.54
N GLU A 343 9.89 -19.54 -15.43
CA GLU A 343 11.05 -18.72 -15.08
C GLU A 343 11.31 -17.63 -16.14
N LYS A 344 11.07 -17.91 -17.42
CA LYS A 344 11.15 -16.89 -18.47
C LYS A 344 10.12 -15.78 -18.26
N LEU A 345 8.85 -16.14 -18.06
CA LEU A 345 7.77 -15.17 -17.81
C LEU A 345 8.07 -14.31 -16.57
N MET A 346 8.52 -14.95 -15.49
CA MET A 346 8.92 -14.29 -14.25
C MET A 346 10.07 -13.28 -14.46
N ASN A 347 11.10 -13.66 -15.23
CA ASN A 347 12.22 -12.74 -15.52
C ASN A 347 11.80 -11.58 -16.44
N ASP A 348 10.93 -11.86 -17.42
CA ASP A 348 10.37 -10.83 -18.31
C ASP A 348 9.53 -9.81 -17.49
N ASP A 349 8.72 -10.29 -16.53
CA ASP A 349 7.96 -9.46 -15.59
C ASP A 349 8.86 -8.63 -14.67
N LEU A 350 9.86 -9.24 -14.05
CA LEU A 350 10.82 -8.52 -13.21
C LEU A 350 11.49 -7.37 -13.99
N ASN A 351 11.92 -7.63 -15.22
CA ASN A 351 12.52 -6.60 -16.08
C ASN A 351 11.51 -5.48 -16.39
N ALA A 352 10.26 -5.83 -16.71
CA ALA A 352 9.20 -4.84 -16.95
C ALA A 352 8.90 -3.99 -15.71
N ILE A 353 8.90 -4.59 -14.51
CA ILE A 353 8.75 -3.88 -13.24
C ILE A 353 9.89 -2.88 -13.09
N LYS A 354 11.15 -3.31 -13.23
CA LYS A 354 12.35 -2.45 -13.12
C LYS A 354 12.34 -1.28 -14.09
N GLU A 355 11.95 -1.54 -15.34
CA GLU A 355 11.83 -0.50 -16.38
C GLU A 355 10.74 0.53 -16.08
N SER A 356 9.74 0.13 -15.30
CA SER A 356 8.59 0.97 -14.96
C SER A 356 8.65 1.64 -13.59
N ILE A 357 9.79 1.53 -12.88
CA ILE A 357 9.98 2.18 -11.58
C ILE A 357 9.74 3.68 -11.73
N SER A 358 8.85 4.20 -10.89
CA SER A 358 8.48 5.62 -10.84
C SER A 358 7.88 5.94 -9.47
N ASN A 359 8.72 6.31 -8.51
CA ASN A 359 8.28 6.69 -7.17
C ASN A 359 8.18 8.20 -7.05
N SER A 360 7.06 8.68 -6.51
CA SER A 360 6.83 10.10 -6.30
C SER A 360 6.86 10.48 -4.82
N TYR A 361 7.35 11.68 -4.56
CA TYR A 361 7.53 12.25 -3.24
C TYR A 361 7.09 13.71 -3.24
N THR A 362 6.79 14.25 -2.05
CA THR A 362 6.59 15.67 -1.85
C THR A 362 7.62 16.18 -0.84
N LEU A 363 8.50 17.08 -1.28
CA LEU A 363 9.54 17.71 -0.46
C LEU A 363 9.07 19.08 0.01
N THR A 364 8.99 19.27 1.33
CA THR A 364 8.49 20.49 1.95
C THR A 364 9.55 21.13 2.85
N GLU A 365 9.83 22.42 2.67
CA GLU A 365 10.61 23.21 3.63
C GLU A 365 9.67 23.76 4.70
N ASN A 366 9.78 23.27 5.92
CA ASN A 366 8.83 23.60 6.99
C ASN A 366 9.22 24.86 7.76
N SER A 367 10.52 25.09 7.94
CA SER A 367 11.03 26.14 8.80
C SER A 367 12.47 26.48 8.49
N THR A 368 12.82 27.76 8.65
CA THR A 368 14.18 28.28 8.56
C THR A 368 15.01 28.03 9.83
N GLY A 369 14.44 27.36 10.83
CA GLY A 369 15.09 27.09 12.11
C GLY A 369 15.51 28.38 12.83
N GLU A 370 16.72 28.39 13.37
CA GLU A 370 17.28 29.55 14.09
C GLU A 370 17.77 30.68 13.16
N ASN A 371 17.75 30.49 11.84
CA ASN A 371 18.24 31.48 10.89
C ASN A 371 17.26 32.66 10.77
N LYS A 372 17.49 33.71 11.57
CA LYS A 372 16.59 34.88 11.65
C LYS A 372 16.59 35.76 10.40
N ASN A 373 17.63 35.69 9.58
CA ASN A 373 17.88 36.62 8.47
C ASN A 373 17.47 36.08 7.10
N ILE A 374 16.97 34.84 7.01
CA ILE A 374 16.54 34.24 5.75
C ILE A 374 15.01 34.17 5.67
N VAL A 375 14.48 34.12 4.46
CA VAL A 375 13.07 33.90 4.17
C VAL A 375 12.87 32.44 3.77
N LEU A 376 11.84 31.79 4.28
CA LEU A 376 11.42 30.45 3.87
C LEU A 376 11.16 30.43 2.35
N ASP A 377 11.66 29.43 1.62
CA ASP A 377 11.42 29.37 0.18
C ASP A 377 9.92 29.16 -0.09
N PRO A 378 9.24 30.09 -0.80
CA PRO A 378 7.79 30.02 -0.97
C PRO A 378 7.32 28.88 -1.88
N VAL A 379 8.22 28.29 -2.68
CA VAL A 379 7.94 27.13 -3.54
C VAL A 379 8.03 25.86 -2.69
N TYR A 380 9.15 25.65 -1.99
CA TYR A 380 9.31 24.48 -1.12
C TYR A 380 8.41 24.51 0.10
N ALA A 381 8.02 25.68 0.61
CA ALA A 381 7.03 25.80 1.68
C ALA A 381 5.63 25.26 1.30
N LYS A 382 5.32 25.19 0.00
CA LYS A 382 4.06 24.61 -0.52
C LYS A 382 4.17 23.12 -0.84
N GLY A 383 5.37 22.55 -0.75
CA GLY A 383 5.68 21.21 -1.22
C GLY A 383 6.04 21.19 -2.71
N VAL A 384 7.13 20.53 -3.05
CA VAL A 384 7.57 20.26 -4.42
C VAL A 384 7.51 18.76 -4.69
N ASP A 385 6.81 18.39 -5.75
CA ASP A 385 6.74 17.01 -6.18
C ASP A 385 8.03 16.59 -6.90
N ILE A 386 8.61 15.48 -6.47
CA ILE A 386 9.80 14.85 -7.05
C ILE A 386 9.41 13.45 -7.50
N THR A 387 9.80 13.05 -8.70
CA THR A 387 9.61 11.68 -9.20
C THR A 387 10.96 11.08 -9.57
N LEU A 388 11.25 9.91 -9.02
CA LEU A 388 12.48 9.15 -9.24
C LEU A 388 12.18 7.88 -10.02
N GLY A 389 12.88 7.71 -11.15
CA GLY A 389 12.69 6.58 -12.05
C GLY A 389 13.78 5.52 -11.94
N LYS A 390 13.85 4.62 -12.91
CA LYS A 390 14.90 3.57 -12.99
C LYS A 390 16.33 4.11 -12.97
N ASN A 391 16.55 5.32 -13.51
CA ASN A 391 17.87 5.94 -13.59
C ASN A 391 18.37 6.43 -12.23
N ASP A 392 17.44 6.73 -11.32
CA ASP A 392 17.70 7.14 -9.94
C ASP A 392 17.72 5.93 -8.97
N SER A 393 17.68 4.71 -9.52
CA SER A 393 17.58 3.46 -8.76
C SER A 393 18.83 2.58 -8.90
N TRP A 394 19.18 1.87 -7.83
CA TRP A 394 20.25 0.87 -7.82
C TRP A 394 19.91 -0.35 -6.98
N TYR A 395 20.57 -1.45 -7.30
CA TYR A 395 20.40 -2.77 -6.70
C TYR A 395 21.66 -3.16 -5.93
N ARG A 396 21.56 -4.24 -5.14
CA ARG A 396 22.73 -4.82 -4.50
C ARG A 396 23.71 -5.35 -5.55
N ASN A 397 24.99 -5.28 -5.22
CA ASN A 397 26.07 -5.94 -5.94
C ASN A 397 25.93 -7.47 -5.81
N ALA A 398 26.71 -8.21 -6.61
CA ALA A 398 26.71 -9.68 -6.56
C ALA A 398 27.10 -10.26 -5.20
N ASP A 399 27.84 -9.51 -4.38
CA ASP A 399 28.22 -9.85 -3.01
C ASP A 399 27.14 -9.50 -1.96
N GLY A 400 25.99 -8.96 -2.39
CA GLY A 400 24.89 -8.52 -1.52
C GLY A 400 25.08 -7.13 -0.90
N SER A 401 26.21 -6.45 -1.12
CA SER A 401 26.45 -5.11 -0.64
C SER A 401 25.69 -4.05 -1.44
N TRP A 402 25.43 -2.90 -0.83
CA TRP A 402 24.85 -1.76 -1.53
C TRP A 402 25.96 -0.86 -2.11
N PRO A 403 25.91 -0.50 -3.41
CA PRO A 403 26.96 0.31 -4.03
C PRO A 403 27.05 1.74 -3.44
N ASP A 404 25.95 2.31 -2.95
CA ASP A 404 25.96 3.63 -2.29
C ASP A 404 26.69 3.62 -0.95
N MET A 405 26.93 2.45 -0.35
CA MET A 405 27.72 2.30 0.88
C MET A 405 29.22 2.14 0.64
N GLN A 406 29.65 2.08 -0.63
CA GLN A 406 31.05 1.93 -1.02
C GLN A 406 31.71 3.28 -1.37
N VAL A 407 30.93 4.36 -1.42
CA VAL A 407 31.42 5.73 -1.69
C VAL A 407 31.65 6.49 -0.39
N GLU A 408 32.56 7.46 -0.39
CA GLU A 408 32.90 8.24 0.82
C GLU A 408 31.70 9.04 1.37
N ILE A 409 30.88 9.59 0.48
CA ILE A 409 29.69 10.37 0.84
C ILE A 409 28.47 9.74 0.17
N HIS A 410 27.73 8.90 0.91
CA HIS A 410 26.56 8.17 0.38
C HIS A 410 25.51 9.10 -0.26
N SER A 411 25.37 10.34 0.23
CA SER A 411 24.42 11.33 -0.28
C SER A 411 24.81 11.98 -1.62
N ASP A 412 26.07 11.82 -2.03
CA ASP A 412 26.58 12.22 -3.35
C ASP A 412 26.77 11.00 -4.27
N TYR A 413 26.19 9.84 -3.95
CA TYR A 413 26.17 8.69 -4.86
C TYR A 413 25.60 9.13 -6.22
N GLU A 414 26.21 8.65 -7.31
CA GLU A 414 25.99 9.21 -8.66
C GLU A 414 24.52 9.20 -9.12
N LYS A 415 23.72 8.23 -8.64
CA LYS A 415 22.30 8.10 -8.96
C LYS A 415 21.37 8.82 -7.97
N ALA A 416 21.90 9.40 -6.90
CA ALA A 416 21.10 10.12 -5.92
C ALA A 416 20.63 11.45 -6.52
N TYR A 417 19.32 11.71 -6.44
CA TYR A 417 18.74 12.95 -6.92
C TYR A 417 19.18 14.14 -6.06
N GLN A 418 19.65 15.22 -6.71
CA GLN A 418 20.17 16.40 -6.03
C GLN A 418 19.19 17.57 -6.18
N ALA A 419 18.55 17.97 -5.09
CA ALA A 419 17.69 19.15 -5.01
C ALA A 419 18.48 20.37 -4.53
N GLY A 420 18.71 21.35 -5.41
CA GLY A 420 19.32 22.63 -5.03
C GLY A 420 18.27 23.61 -4.52
N VAL A 421 18.39 24.07 -3.27
CA VAL A 421 17.40 24.96 -2.63
C VAL A 421 18.08 26.20 -2.07
N THR A 422 17.66 27.39 -2.53
CA THR A 422 18.30 28.67 -2.18
C THR A 422 17.33 29.60 -1.46
N ASN A 423 17.65 30.01 -0.23
CA ASN A 423 16.84 30.99 0.50
C ASN A 423 17.47 32.37 0.39
N LYS A 424 16.63 33.38 0.23
CA LYS A 424 17.07 34.78 0.15
C LYS A 424 17.14 35.39 1.53
N TYR A 425 18.01 36.39 1.70
CA TYR A 425 17.99 37.19 2.92
C TYR A 425 16.73 38.04 2.98
N LYS A 426 16.32 38.38 4.21
CA LYS A 426 15.32 39.40 4.46
C LYS A 426 15.85 40.74 3.97
N LYS A 427 15.08 41.41 3.11
CA LYS A 427 15.42 42.73 2.61
C LYS A 427 14.74 43.80 3.46
N ALA A 428 15.51 44.79 3.90
CA ALA A 428 14.99 45.98 4.53
C ALA A 428 14.93 47.12 3.50
N SER A 429 13.79 47.80 3.40
CA SER A 429 13.65 49.02 2.62
C SER A 429 13.72 50.21 3.57
N ILE A 430 14.70 51.10 3.37
CA ILE A 430 14.83 52.35 4.12
C ILE A 430 14.28 53.46 3.24
N ARG A 431 13.22 54.13 3.71
CA ARG A 431 12.74 55.38 3.11
C ARG A 431 13.32 56.53 3.91
N ILE A 432 14.14 57.36 3.26
CA ILE A 432 14.70 58.57 3.87
C ILE A 432 13.83 59.75 3.44
N GLU A 433 13.17 60.37 4.40
CA GLU A 433 12.50 61.65 4.21
C GLU A 433 13.43 62.75 4.72
N LYS A 434 13.85 63.65 3.81
CA LYS A 434 14.70 64.78 4.17
C LYS A 434 13.81 65.96 4.56
N TYR A 435 14.02 66.48 5.76
CA TYR A 435 13.33 67.66 6.27
C TYR A 435 14.31 68.83 6.34
N ASP A 436 13.89 69.99 5.86
CA ASP A 436 14.61 71.25 6.06
C ASP A 436 13.83 72.12 7.04
N GLY A 437 14.40 72.33 8.23
CA GLY A 437 13.79 73.15 9.29
C GLY A 437 13.82 74.65 9.01
N TYR A 438 14.48 75.08 7.93
CA TYR A 438 14.56 76.48 7.51
C TYR A 438 13.65 76.80 6.32
N SER A 439 13.01 75.80 5.68
CA SER A 439 12.05 76.02 4.60
C SER A 439 10.62 76.13 5.15
N ALA A 440 9.84 77.05 4.57
CA ALA A 440 8.46 77.31 5.02
C ALA A 440 7.50 76.13 4.75
N ASP A 441 7.86 75.23 3.83
CA ASP A 441 7.11 74.03 3.47
C ASP A 441 7.70 72.74 4.07
N GLY A 442 8.82 72.83 4.79
CA GLY A 442 9.51 71.70 5.42
C GLY A 442 10.20 70.73 4.44
N ASN A 443 10.16 71.01 3.14
CA ASN A 443 10.81 70.20 2.12
C ASN A 443 12.28 70.60 1.99
N ALA A 444 13.14 69.62 1.73
CA ALA A 444 14.55 69.88 1.45
C ALA A 444 14.75 70.41 0.01
N HIS A 445 15.25 71.65 -0.14
CA HIS A 445 15.41 72.37 -1.42
C HIS A 445 16.86 72.42 -1.94
N GLY A 446 17.62 71.34 -1.83
CA GLY A 446 18.99 71.30 -2.34
C GLY A 446 19.08 70.72 -3.76
N GLU A 447 19.44 71.53 -4.76
CA GLU A 447 20.08 71.03 -5.98
C GLU A 447 21.56 70.73 -5.67
N ALA A 448 22.01 69.51 -5.96
CA ALA A 448 23.42 69.15 -5.85
C ALA A 448 24.20 69.79 -7.01
N ALA A 449 25.13 70.70 -6.69
CA ALA A 449 26.13 71.22 -7.62
C ALA A 449 27.39 70.35 -7.59
#